data_AF-A0A352FG74-F1
#
_entry.id   AF-A0A352FG74-F1
#
_cell.length_a   1.000
_cell.length_b   1.000
_cell.length_c   1.000
_cell.angle_alpha   90.00
_cell.angle_beta   90.00
_cell.angle_gamma   90.00
#
_symmetry.space_group_name_H-M   'P 1'
#
loop_
_entity.id
_entity.type
_entity.pdbx_description
1 polymer ?
#
loop_
_entity_poly.entity_id
_entity_poly.type
_entity_poly.pdbx_seq_one_letter_code
_entity_poly.pdbx_strand_id
1 'polypeptide(L)'
;MVAIMAVLALAFMSPVFEGKTLFQNDIVQAKNMASEVNQFQKQTGEYSAWTNSSFSGMPTYQIKGAPTRNVFQWLFHAFKLFLPGYTVAILFVCMLGFYFLLRTLKLDKWLALAGAIAVGFGSHHLQLIGAGHVSKIYAIAYMAP
;
A
#
# COMPACT_ATOMS: atom_id res chain seq x y z
N MET A 1 -0.83 -22.89 0.72
CA MET A 1 -1.82 -21.79 0.53
C MET A 1 -1.13 -20.45 0.35
N VAL A 2 -0.27 -20.03 1.29
CA VAL A 2 0.52 -18.79 1.16
C VAL A 2 1.34 -18.73 -0.13
N ALA A 3 2.06 -19.80 -0.48
CA ALA A 3 2.82 -19.87 -1.73
C ALA A 3 1.94 -19.71 -2.98
N ILE A 4 0.71 -20.25 -2.98
CA ILE A 4 -0.23 -20.15 -4.11
C ILE A 4 -0.63 -18.68 -4.31
N MET A 5 -0.98 -17.99 -3.21
CA MET A 5 -1.34 -16.56 -3.26
C MET A 5 -0.15 -15.70 -3.72
N ALA A 6 1.07 -16.01 -3.28
CA ALA A 6 2.28 -15.31 -3.71
C ALA A 6 2.54 -15.49 -5.21
N VAL A 7 2.44 -16.73 -5.71
CA VAL A 7 2.59 -17.04 -7.14
C VAL A 7 1.53 -16.33 -7.98
N LEU A 8 0.26 -16.33 -7.54
CA LEU A 8 -0.82 -15.63 -8.24
C LEU A 8 -0.58 -14.12 -8.31
N ALA A 9 -0.15 -13.50 -7.20
CA ALA A 9 0.16 -12.07 -7.17
C ALA A 9 1.33 -11.73 -8.11
N LEU A 10 2.40 -12.54 -8.11
CA LEU A 10 3.57 -12.35 -8.97
C LEU A 10 3.23 -12.59 -10.45
N ALA A 11 2.41 -13.60 -10.76
CA ALA A 11 2.00 -13.90 -12.12
C ALA A 11 1.14 -12.77 -12.70
N PHE A 12 0.21 -12.21 -11.91
CA PHE A 12 -0.61 -11.10 -12.35
C PHE A 12 0.19 -9.81 -12.53
N MET A 13 1.16 -9.56 -11.65
CA MET A 13 2.06 -8.41 -11.70
C MET A 13 3.41 -8.78 -12.36
N SER A 14 3.40 -9.64 -13.37
CA SER A 14 4.61 -10.08 -14.06
C SER A 14 5.49 -8.95 -14.63
N PRO A 15 4.97 -7.78 -15.06
CA PRO A 15 5.81 -6.68 -15.55
C PRO A 15 6.77 -6.12 -14.49
N VAL A 16 6.55 -6.41 -13.19
CA VAL A 16 7.46 -6.00 -12.12
C VAL A 16 8.86 -6.61 -12.29
N PHE A 17 8.97 -7.80 -12.87
CA PHE A 17 10.26 -8.42 -13.16
C PHE A 17 11.03 -7.71 -14.28
N GLU A 18 10.33 -6.98 -15.14
CA GLU A 18 10.93 -6.14 -16.19
C GLU A 18 11.31 -4.75 -15.66
N GLY A 19 11.20 -4.51 -14.35
CA GLY A 19 11.43 -3.21 -13.72
C GLY A 19 10.32 -2.19 -13.98
N LYS A 20 9.19 -2.61 -14.58
CA LYS A 20 8.05 -1.72 -14.81
C LYS A 20 7.27 -1.55 -13.51
N THR A 21 6.92 -0.31 -13.20
CA THR A 21 6.09 0.02 -12.04
C THR A 21 4.76 0.58 -12.51
N LEU A 22 3.71 0.30 -11.76
CA LEU A 22 2.39 0.86 -12.02
C LEU A 22 2.41 2.38 -11.78
N PHE A 23 1.95 3.15 -12.77
CA PHE A 23 1.76 4.58 -12.59
C PHE A 23 0.54 4.84 -11.72
N GLN A 24 0.77 5.37 -10.52
CA GLN A 24 -0.27 5.67 -9.55
C GLN A 24 -0.43 7.18 -9.41
N ASN A 25 -1.55 7.71 -9.89
CA ASN A 25 -1.80 9.14 -9.90
C ASN A 25 -1.77 9.75 -8.49
N ASP A 26 -2.37 9.07 -7.51
CA ASP A 26 -2.38 9.54 -6.11
C ASP A 26 -0.97 9.68 -5.52
N ILE A 27 -0.08 8.72 -5.82
CA ILE A 27 1.30 8.76 -5.33
C ILE A 27 2.06 9.92 -5.98
N VAL A 28 1.85 10.13 -7.29
CA VAL A 28 2.45 11.25 -8.01
C VAL A 28 1.95 12.58 -7.46
N GLN A 29 0.64 12.72 -7.25
CA GLN A 29 0.04 13.91 -6.69
C GLN A 29 0.55 14.17 -5.26
N ALA A 30 0.59 13.16 -4.40
CA ALA A 30 1.13 13.28 -3.04
C ALA A 30 2.60 13.73 -3.04
N LYS A 31 3.42 13.20 -3.96
CA LYS A 31 4.82 13.61 -4.12
C LYS A 31 4.94 15.07 -4.56
N ASN A 32 4.07 15.51 -5.48
CA ASN A 32 4.05 16.89 -5.96
C ASN A 32 3.62 17.87 -4.87
N MET A 33 2.58 17.53 -4.09
CA MET A 33 2.17 18.34 -2.93
C MET A 33 3.27 18.45 -1.87
N ALA A 34 4.09 17.41 -1.69
CA ALA A 34 5.20 17.41 -0.74
C ALA A 34 6.45 18.18 -1.24
N SER A 35 6.49 18.61 -2.50
CA SER A 35 7.71 19.10 -3.15
C SER A 35 8.31 20.34 -2.48
N GLU A 36 7.50 21.34 -2.15
CA GLU A 36 7.92 22.56 -1.46
C GLU A 36 8.47 22.24 -0.07
N VAL A 37 7.75 21.42 0.71
CA VAL A 37 8.17 20.99 2.05
C VAL A 37 9.49 20.21 1.99
N ASN A 38 9.65 19.36 0.98
CA ASN A 38 10.90 18.63 0.74
C ASN A 38 12.07 19.58 0.42
N GLN A 39 11.82 20.63 -0.36
CA GLN A 39 12.83 21.60 -0.74
C GLN A 39 13.23 22.48 0.44
N PHE A 40 12.26 22.94 1.22
CA PHE A 40 12.49 23.69 2.45
C PHE A 40 13.37 22.88 3.42
N GLN A 41 12.99 21.62 3.69
CA GLN A 41 13.75 20.74 4.58
C GLN A 41 15.19 20.51 4.08
N LYS A 42 15.41 20.41 2.77
CA LYS A 42 16.76 20.27 2.20
C LYS A 42 17.63 21.50 2.38
N GLN A 43 17.02 22.70 2.43
CA GLN A 43 17.75 23.96 2.53
C GLN A 43 18.01 24.37 3.97
N THR A 44 17.04 24.20 4.86
CA THR A 44 17.10 24.67 6.25
C THR A 44 17.45 23.57 7.24
N GLY A 45 17.21 22.30 6.88
CA GLY A 45 17.27 21.17 7.81
C GLY A 45 16.02 21.03 8.69
N GLU A 46 15.07 21.98 8.62
CA GLU A 46 13.87 22.00 9.46
C GLU A 46 12.62 21.49 8.72
N TYR A 47 11.66 20.98 9.47
CA TYR A 47 10.37 20.55 8.92
C TYR A 47 9.36 21.68 8.99
N SER A 48 8.81 22.09 7.84
CA SER A 48 7.72 23.05 7.82
C SER A 48 6.39 22.40 8.22
N ALA A 49 5.61 23.08 9.06
CA ALA A 49 4.24 22.70 9.39
C ALA A 49 3.20 23.23 8.38
N TRP A 50 3.62 24.07 7.42
CA TRP A 50 2.76 24.72 6.42
C TRP A 50 3.37 24.68 5.01
N THR A 51 2.53 24.56 3.98
CA THR A 51 2.93 24.62 2.57
C THR A 51 2.02 25.60 1.84
N ASN A 52 2.59 26.48 1.02
CA ASN A 52 1.85 27.48 0.24
C ASN A 52 1.51 26.97 -1.17
N SER A 53 2.21 25.95 -1.65
CA SER A 53 2.07 25.39 -3.00
C SER A 53 0.82 24.52 -3.19
N SER A 54 0.18 24.08 -2.09
CA SER A 54 -1.01 23.23 -2.14
C SER A 54 -2.24 24.00 -1.66
N PHE A 55 -3.29 24.09 -2.49
CA PHE A 55 -4.58 24.72 -2.18
C PHE A 55 -4.52 26.15 -1.61
N SER A 56 -3.55 26.96 -2.07
CA SER A 56 -3.28 28.32 -1.55
C SER A 56 -2.81 28.38 -0.09
N GLY A 57 -2.39 27.24 0.47
CA GLY A 57 -2.02 27.12 1.87
C GLY A 57 -2.67 25.91 2.52
N MET A 58 -1.86 24.97 3.01
CA MET A 58 -2.37 23.90 3.87
C MET A 58 -1.34 23.42 4.90
N PRO A 59 -1.81 22.85 6.02
CA PRO A 59 -0.92 22.18 6.96
C PRO A 59 -0.22 20.95 6.35
N THR A 60 1.05 20.76 6.67
CA THR A 60 1.87 19.69 6.07
C THR A 60 1.64 18.32 6.70
N TYR A 61 0.99 18.23 7.86
CA TYR A 61 0.78 16.95 8.55
C TYR A 61 0.02 15.90 7.73
N GLN A 62 -0.82 16.32 6.76
CA GLN A 62 -1.57 15.41 5.88
C GLN A 62 -0.74 14.91 4.68
N ILE A 63 0.35 15.60 4.34
CA ILE A 63 1.18 15.30 3.17
C ILE A 63 2.52 14.70 3.63
N LYS A 64 3.22 15.45 4.49
CA LYS A 64 4.54 15.13 5.00
C LYS A 64 4.75 15.78 6.38
N GLY A 65 4.47 15.04 7.44
CA GLY A 65 4.79 15.42 8.81
C GLY A 65 6.27 15.18 9.17
N ALA A 66 6.68 15.69 10.33
CA ALA A 66 7.97 15.35 10.93
C ALA A 66 8.05 13.83 11.17
N PRO A 67 9.22 13.20 10.96
CA PRO A 67 9.37 11.76 11.15
C PRO A 67 9.14 11.41 12.62
N THR A 68 8.05 10.69 12.88
CA THR A 68 7.83 10.06 14.18
C THR A 68 8.47 8.68 14.15
N ARG A 69 9.38 8.43 15.09
CA ARG A 69 10.02 7.14 15.25
C ARG A 69 9.01 6.19 15.87
N ASN A 70 8.42 5.32 15.05
CA ASN A 70 7.30 4.47 15.45
C ASN A 70 7.59 2.99 15.16
N VAL A 71 7.31 2.11 16.14
CA VAL A 71 7.47 0.66 16.02
C VAL A 71 6.65 0.08 14.87
N PHE A 72 5.50 0.70 14.58
CA PHE A 72 4.66 0.33 13.44
C PHE A 72 5.35 0.50 12.08
N GLN A 73 6.35 1.37 11.94
CA GLN A 73 7.11 1.50 10.68
C GLN A 73 7.92 0.23 10.39
N TRP A 74 8.50 -0.38 11.43
CA TRP A 74 9.24 -1.63 11.30
C TRP A 74 8.30 -2.79 10.97
N LEU A 75 7.15 -2.86 11.65
CA LEU A 75 6.14 -3.88 11.40
C LEU A 75 5.61 -3.79 9.95
N PHE A 76 5.38 -2.58 9.45
CA PHE A 76 4.95 -2.35 8.07
C PHE A 76 6.00 -2.79 7.03
N HIS A 77 7.30 -2.66 7.34
CA HIS A 77 8.36 -3.19 6.49
C HIS A 77 8.41 -4.72 6.52
N ALA A 78 8.19 -5.34 7.69
CA ALA A 78 8.12 -6.79 7.81
C ALA A 78 6.95 -7.39 7.01
N PHE A 79 5.77 -6.75 7.04
CA PHE A 79 4.58 -7.21 6.30
C PHE A 79 4.72 -7.11 4.77
N LYS A 80 5.60 -6.26 4.24
CA LYS A 80 5.89 -6.21 2.80
C LYS A 80 6.66 -7.44 2.29
N LEU A 81 7.08 -8.34 3.18
CA LEU A 81 7.63 -9.66 2.87
C LEU A 81 8.79 -9.65 1.84
N PHE A 82 9.56 -8.56 1.77
CA PHE A 82 10.63 -8.33 0.78
C PHE A 82 10.23 -8.62 -0.68
N LEU A 83 8.94 -8.60 -1.00
CA LEU A 83 8.44 -8.91 -2.34
C LEU A 83 8.87 -7.81 -3.33
N PRO A 84 9.30 -8.17 -4.56
CA PRO A 84 9.66 -7.20 -5.57
C PRO A 84 8.42 -6.39 -5.97
N GLY A 85 8.55 -5.06 -5.94
CA GLY A 85 7.48 -4.13 -6.28
C GLY A 85 6.42 -3.95 -5.18
N TYR A 86 6.20 -2.71 -4.75
CA TYR A 86 5.24 -2.39 -3.69
C TYR A 86 3.80 -2.83 -4.05
N THR A 87 3.47 -2.89 -5.35
CA THR A 87 2.16 -3.29 -5.88
C THR A 87 1.86 -4.77 -5.65
N VAL A 88 2.87 -5.65 -5.78
CA VAL A 88 2.72 -7.11 -5.57
C VAL A 88 2.45 -7.40 -4.10
N ALA A 89 3.20 -6.75 -3.22
CA ALA A 89 3.03 -6.90 -1.78
C ALA A 89 1.61 -6.50 -1.34
N ILE A 90 1.03 -5.44 -1.91
CA ILE A 90 -0.34 -5.00 -1.60
C ILE A 90 -1.37 -6.09 -1.97
N LEU A 91 -1.29 -6.61 -3.19
CA LEU A 91 -2.22 -7.64 -3.66
C LEU A 91 -2.10 -8.92 -2.82
N PHE A 92 -0.88 -9.33 -2.51
CA PHE A 92 -0.60 -10.49 -1.66
C PHE A 92 -1.14 -10.32 -0.25
N VAL A 93 -0.86 -9.18 0.41
CA VAL A 93 -1.34 -8.89 1.77
C VAL A 93 -2.86 -8.80 1.82
N CYS A 94 -3.51 -8.28 0.78
CA CYS A 94 -4.96 -8.26 0.65
C CYS A 94 -5.56 -9.68 0.63
N MET A 95 -5.00 -10.58 -0.19
CA MET A 95 -5.42 -11.99 -0.21
C MET A 95 -5.11 -12.70 1.12
N LEU A 96 -3.95 -12.42 1.71
CA LEU A 96 -3.53 -13.01 2.99
C LEU A 96 -4.48 -12.62 4.13
N GLY A 97 -4.82 -11.33 4.27
CA GLY A 97 -5.74 -10.84 5.29
C GLY A 97 -7.13 -11.46 5.17
N PHE A 98 -7.70 -11.47 3.96
CA PHE A 98 -8.98 -12.13 3.73
C PHE A 98 -8.93 -13.65 3.93
N TYR A 99 -7.81 -14.31 3.61
CA TYR A 99 -7.65 -15.73 3.91
C TYR A 99 -7.71 -15.98 5.42
N PHE A 100 -7.01 -15.17 6.22
CA PHE A 100 -7.06 -15.29 7.68
C PHE A 100 -8.48 -15.05 8.21
N LEU A 101 -9.18 -14.02 7.72
CA LEU A 101 -10.58 -13.77 8.06
C LEU A 101 -11.50 -14.96 7.78
N LEU A 102 -11.39 -15.57 6.61
CA LEU A 102 -12.23 -16.74 6.30
C LEU A 102 -11.86 -17.94 7.19
N ARG A 103 -10.59 -18.05 7.60
CA ARG A 103 -10.13 -19.08 8.53
C ARG A 103 -10.61 -18.83 9.96
N THR A 104 -10.67 -17.58 10.43
CA THR A 104 -11.24 -17.24 11.76
C THR A 104 -12.75 -17.51 11.81
N LEU A 105 -13.44 -17.36 10.67
CA LEU A 105 -14.84 -17.78 10.47
C LEU A 105 -15.04 -19.30 10.34
N LYS A 106 -14.00 -20.11 10.57
CA LYS A 106 -14.01 -21.59 10.53
C LYS A 106 -14.39 -22.20 9.16
N LEU A 107 -14.18 -21.47 8.06
CA LEU A 107 -14.36 -22.03 6.71
C LEU A 107 -13.23 -23.01 6.37
N ASP A 108 -13.53 -23.98 5.50
CA ASP A 108 -12.52 -24.91 4.99
C ASP A 108 -11.36 -24.15 4.32
N LYS A 109 -10.14 -24.68 4.44
CA LYS A 109 -8.92 -24.07 3.89
C LYS A 109 -9.00 -23.81 2.38
N TRP A 110 -9.70 -24.64 1.62
CA TRP A 110 -9.86 -24.49 0.17
C TRP A 110 -10.89 -23.42 -0.18
N LEU A 111 -12.00 -23.38 0.56
CA LEU A 111 -13.03 -22.36 0.40
C LEU A 111 -12.50 -20.98 0.82
N ALA A 112 -11.73 -20.93 1.90
CA ALA A 112 -11.02 -19.72 2.34
C ALA A 112 -10.03 -19.22 1.27
N LEU A 113 -9.31 -20.13 0.60
CA LEU A 113 -8.41 -19.76 -0.48
C LEU A 113 -9.18 -19.19 -1.68
N ALA A 114 -10.27 -19.86 -2.09
CA ALA A 114 -11.10 -19.39 -3.21
C ALA A 114 -11.69 -18.00 -2.92
N GLY A 115 -12.20 -17.78 -1.70
CA GLY A 115 -12.70 -16.47 -1.26
C GLY A 115 -11.61 -15.40 -1.23
N ALA A 116 -10.43 -15.71 -0.71
CA ALA A 116 -9.29 -14.79 -0.69
C ALA A 116 -8.86 -14.36 -2.10
N ILE A 117 -8.81 -15.31 -3.05
CA ILE A 117 -8.51 -15.02 -4.45
C ILE A 117 -9.62 -14.16 -5.07
N ALA A 118 -10.88 -14.51 -4.88
CA ALA A 118 -12.01 -13.75 -5.41
C ALA A 118 -12.02 -12.30 -4.92
N VAL A 119 -11.67 -12.08 -3.65
CA VAL A 119 -11.58 -10.73 -3.07
C VAL A 119 -10.36 -9.98 -3.60
N GLY A 120 -9.19 -10.62 -3.61
CA GLY A 120 -7.95 -10.00 -4.10
C GLY A 120 -8.04 -9.55 -5.55
N PHE A 121 -8.65 -10.36 -6.42
CA PHE A 121 -8.88 -10.06 -7.84
C PHE A 121 -10.21 -9.35 -8.10
N GLY A 122 -10.94 -8.94 -7.06
CA GLY A 122 -12.14 -8.13 -7.21
C GLY A 122 -11.84 -6.80 -7.89
N SER A 123 -12.69 -6.39 -8.84
CA SER A 123 -12.50 -5.20 -9.68
C SER A 123 -12.18 -3.93 -8.87
N HIS A 124 -12.89 -3.71 -7.76
CA HIS A 124 -12.70 -2.56 -6.89
C HIS A 124 -11.29 -2.53 -6.26
N HIS A 125 -10.75 -3.67 -5.82
CA HIS A 125 -9.40 -3.74 -5.24
C HIS A 125 -8.34 -3.45 -6.29
N LEU A 126 -8.47 -4.03 -7.49
CA LEU A 126 -7.54 -3.77 -8.59
C LEU A 126 -7.55 -2.30 -9.01
N GLN A 127 -8.73 -1.65 -9.05
CA GLN A 127 -8.84 -0.22 -9.36
C GLN A 127 -8.21 0.67 -8.29
N LEU A 128 -8.37 0.32 -7.00
CA LEU A 128 -7.71 1.01 -5.89
C LEU A 128 -6.17 0.90 -5.98
N ILE A 129 -5.66 -0.30 -6.32
CA ILE A 129 -4.23 -0.53 -6.59
C ILE A 129 -3.80 0.33 -7.78
N GLY A 130 -4.60 0.38 -8.85
CA GLY A 130 -4.40 1.26 -10.02
C GLY A 130 -4.26 2.74 -9.66
N ALA A 131 -5.20 3.28 -8.90
CA ALA A 131 -5.25 4.69 -8.57
C ALA A 131 -4.10 5.13 -7.64
N GLY A 132 -3.67 4.27 -6.72
CA GLY A 132 -2.67 4.61 -5.72
C GLY A 132 -3.19 4.87 -4.32
N HIS A 133 -4.42 4.43 -4.03
CA HIS A 133 -5.00 4.44 -2.69
C HIS A 133 -4.38 3.38 -1.75
N VAL A 134 -3.06 3.32 -1.71
CA VAL A 134 -2.27 2.27 -1.05
C VAL A 134 -2.61 2.15 0.44
N SER A 135 -2.73 3.27 1.14
CA SER A 135 -3.09 3.30 2.56
C SER A 135 -4.47 2.68 2.84
N LYS A 136 -5.45 2.94 1.96
CA LYS A 136 -6.81 2.39 2.08
C LYS A 136 -6.82 0.87 1.91
N ILE A 137 -6.02 0.36 0.97
CA ILE A 137 -5.94 -1.08 0.71
C ILE A 137 -5.26 -1.79 1.87
N TYR A 138 -4.17 -1.23 2.40
CA TYR A 138 -3.53 -1.79 3.60
C TYR A 138 -4.48 -1.78 4.80
N ALA A 139 -5.28 -0.73 4.97
CA ALA A 139 -6.29 -0.70 6.02
C ALA A 139 -7.32 -1.83 5.85
N ILE A 140 -7.86 -2.04 4.65
CA ILE A 140 -8.79 -3.14 4.36
C ILE A 140 -8.13 -4.51 4.61
N ALA A 141 -6.89 -4.69 4.15
CA ALA A 141 -6.17 -5.94 4.27
C ALA A 141 -5.82 -6.29 5.72
N TYR A 142 -5.49 -5.29 6.55
CA TYR A 142 -5.21 -5.50 7.97
C TYR A 142 -6.47 -5.53 8.85
N MET A 143 -7.57 -4.91 8.40
CA MET A 143 -8.84 -4.91 9.13
C MET A 143 -9.52 -6.27 9.07
N ALA A 144 -9.34 -7.04 8.00
CA ALA A 144 -9.83 -8.41 7.86
C ALA A 144 -8.90 -9.39 8.62
N PRO A 145 -9.26 -9.86 9.84
CA PRO A 145 -8.42 -10.73 10.66
C PRO A 145 -8.90 -12.18 10.67
#